data_AF-A0A395MBE0-F1
#
_entry.id   AF-A0A395MBE0-F1
#
_cell.length_a   1.000
_cell.length_b   1.000
_cell.length_c   1.000
_cell.angle_alpha   90.00
_cell.angle_beta   90.00
_cell.angle_gamma   90.00
#
_symmetry.space_group_name_H-M   'P 1'
#
loop_
_entity.id
_entity.type
_entity.pdbx_description
1 polymer ?
#
loop_
_entity_poly.entity_id
_entity_poly.type
_entity_poly.pdbx_seq_one_letter_code
_entity_poly.pdbx_strand_id
1 'polypeptide(L)'
;MTTTATAIQLDSKSPVTTSINAPNDCAIHGLSQTPHLDHLLQSRPKAELQGLADAVESLKHGDQCAKCAVQAAVSIIASFVQEVYTAKKSGKLSKEDKKALKSEVKDIMRGMKGEIKAQKKDFKSR
;
A
#
# COMPACT_ATOMS: atom_id res chain seq x y z
N MET A 1 -6.93 -48.21 -39.44
CA MET A 1 -7.62 -47.15 -40.21
C MET A 1 -7.67 -45.93 -39.31
N THR A 2 -6.64 -45.08 -39.42
CA THR A 2 -6.71 -43.73 -40.05
C THR A 2 -7.42 -42.69 -39.19
N THR A 3 -6.59 -41.86 -38.52
CA THR A 3 -6.60 -40.38 -38.43
C THR A 3 -7.90 -39.68 -38.01
N THR A 4 -7.87 -38.71 -37.08
CA THR A 4 -7.50 -37.31 -37.40
C THR A 4 -7.17 -36.51 -36.14
N ALA A 5 -6.15 -35.67 -36.25
CA ALA A 5 -5.67 -34.72 -35.26
C ALA A 5 -6.58 -33.49 -35.13
N THR A 6 -6.61 -32.84 -33.96
CA THR A 6 -6.80 -31.38 -33.89
C THR A 6 -6.06 -30.83 -32.67
N ALA A 7 -5.03 -30.03 -32.94
CA ALA A 7 -4.36 -29.17 -31.99
C ALA A 7 -5.16 -27.86 -31.86
N ILE A 8 -5.32 -27.35 -30.64
CA ILE A 8 -5.57 -25.93 -30.39
C ILE A 8 -4.63 -25.50 -29.26
N GLN A 9 -3.49 -24.96 -29.67
CA GLN A 9 -2.78 -23.91 -28.93
C GLN A 9 -3.60 -22.62 -29.12
N LEU A 10 -3.98 -21.97 -28.03
CA LEU A 10 -4.27 -20.53 -28.08
C LEU A 10 -3.61 -19.86 -26.88
N ASP A 11 -2.37 -19.47 -27.14
CA ASP A 11 -1.68 -18.42 -26.42
C ASP A 11 -2.55 -17.16 -26.46
N SER A 12 -2.93 -16.65 -25.30
CA SER A 12 -3.42 -15.29 -25.16
C SER A 12 -2.81 -14.72 -23.91
N LYS A 13 -1.51 -14.42 -24.04
CA LYS A 13 -0.83 -13.35 -23.31
C LYS A 13 -1.58 -12.04 -23.55
N SER A 14 -2.65 -11.81 -22.79
CA SER A 14 -3.18 -10.47 -22.61
C SER A 14 -2.27 -9.76 -21.60
N PRO A 15 -1.60 -8.66 -21.94
CA PRO A 15 -1.10 -7.78 -20.91
C PRO A 15 -2.35 -7.31 -20.17
N VAL A 16 -2.53 -7.77 -18.94
CA VAL A 16 -3.44 -7.11 -18.00
C VAL A 16 -2.81 -5.74 -17.78
N THR A 17 -3.19 -4.79 -18.63
CA THR A 17 -3.14 -3.38 -18.30
C THR A 17 -4.15 -3.22 -17.19
N THR A 18 -3.71 -3.48 -15.95
CA THR A 18 -4.47 -3.18 -14.75
C THR A 18 -4.70 -1.69 -14.78
N SER A 19 -5.83 -1.27 -15.33
CA SER A 19 -6.27 0.11 -15.27
C SER A 19 -6.58 0.38 -13.80
N ILE A 20 -5.76 1.20 -13.15
CA ILE A 20 -5.85 1.60 -11.73
C ILE A 20 -7.04 2.58 -11.52
N ASN A 21 -8.10 2.45 -12.34
CA ASN A 21 -9.18 3.42 -12.48
C ASN A 21 -10.51 2.95 -11.88
N ALA A 22 -10.54 1.88 -11.07
CA ALA A 22 -11.72 1.63 -10.24
C ALA A 22 -11.64 2.56 -9.02
N PRO A 23 -12.49 3.60 -8.93
CA PRO A 23 -12.53 4.44 -7.74
C PRO A 23 -13.01 3.60 -6.57
N ASN A 24 -12.12 3.37 -5.61
CA ASN A 24 -12.54 2.87 -4.31
C ASN A 24 -13.12 4.05 -3.54
N ASP A 25 -14.45 4.05 -3.41
CA ASP A 25 -15.13 5.00 -2.55
C ASP A 25 -14.93 4.62 -1.10
N CYS A 26 -14.19 5.46 -0.38
CA CYS A 26 -14.14 5.42 1.06
C CYS A 26 -15.50 5.88 1.61
N ALA A 27 -16.15 5.06 2.45
CA ALA A 27 -17.43 5.42 3.06
C ALA A 27 -17.39 6.72 3.88
N ILE A 28 -16.19 7.16 4.30
CA ILE A 28 -15.98 8.38 5.10
C ILE A 28 -15.60 9.57 4.22
N HIS A 29 -14.80 9.37 3.17
CA HIS A 29 -14.19 10.45 2.39
C HIS A 29 -14.67 10.52 0.92
N GLY A 30 -15.55 9.62 0.50
CA GLY A 30 -15.92 9.45 -0.91
C GLY A 30 -14.72 8.96 -1.73
N LEU A 31 -14.49 9.57 -2.89
CA LEU A 31 -13.35 9.24 -3.75
C LEU A 31 -12.01 9.37 -3.01
N SER A 32 -11.18 8.33 -3.11
CA SER A 32 -9.83 8.36 -2.55
C SER A 32 -9.02 9.52 -3.12
N GLN A 33 -8.42 10.32 -2.25
CA GLN A 33 -7.49 11.40 -2.62
C GLN A 33 -6.13 10.83 -3.09
N THR A 34 -5.89 9.54 -2.88
CA THR A 34 -4.66 8.83 -3.27
C THR A 34 -5.01 7.49 -3.93
N PRO A 35 -5.63 7.49 -5.12
CA PRO A 35 -6.17 6.28 -5.74
C PRO A 35 -5.09 5.25 -6.08
N HIS A 36 -3.88 5.67 -6.45
CA HIS A 36 -2.80 4.74 -6.79
C HIS A 36 -2.25 4.04 -5.55
N LEU A 37 -2.09 4.78 -4.45
CA LEU A 37 -1.72 4.19 -3.16
C LEU A 37 -2.81 3.28 -2.62
N ASP A 38 -4.07 3.66 -2.75
CA ASP A 38 -5.19 2.88 -2.26
C ASP A 38 -5.30 1.52 -2.98
N HIS A 39 -5.21 1.51 -4.31
CA HIS A 39 -5.16 0.26 -5.08
C HIS A 39 -3.97 -0.62 -4.66
N LEU A 40 -2.80 -0.02 -4.42
CA LEU A 40 -1.64 -0.76 -3.96
C LEU A 40 -1.84 -1.33 -2.55
N LEU A 41 -2.50 -0.60 -1.65
CA LEU A 41 -2.85 -1.05 -0.31
C LEU A 41 -3.86 -2.20 -0.34
N GLN A 42 -4.83 -2.15 -1.24
CA GLN A 42 -5.80 -3.23 -1.41
C GLN A 42 -5.20 -4.52 -1.96
N SER A 43 -4.11 -4.43 -2.71
CA SER A 43 -3.41 -5.62 -3.24
C SER A 43 -2.65 -6.43 -2.17
N ARG A 44 -2.71 -6.00 -0.90
CA ARG A 44 -1.95 -6.59 0.21
C ARG A 44 -2.50 -7.94 0.69
N PRO A 45 -1.62 -8.82 1.17
CA PRO A 45 -2.04 -9.97 1.94
C PRO A 45 -2.80 -9.51 3.20
N LYS A 46 -4.01 -10.03 3.42
CA LYS A 46 -4.81 -9.75 4.61
C LYS A 46 -4.05 -10.02 5.92
N ALA A 47 -3.13 -10.97 5.91
CA ALA A 47 -2.28 -11.30 7.06
C ALA A 47 -1.37 -10.14 7.51
N GLU A 48 -0.84 -9.34 6.59
CA GLU A 48 0.00 -8.18 6.96
C GLU A 48 -0.84 -7.06 7.57
N LEU A 49 -2.03 -6.82 7.02
CA LEU A 49 -2.98 -5.85 7.57
C LEU A 49 -3.49 -6.28 8.94
N GLN A 50 -3.73 -7.57 9.13
CA GLN A 50 -4.09 -8.14 10.43
C GLN A 50 -2.95 -7.96 11.44
N GLY A 51 -1.70 -8.25 11.07
CA GLY A 51 -0.55 -8.05 11.94
C GLY A 51 -0.37 -6.59 12.38
N LEU A 52 -0.70 -5.63 11.53
CA LEU A 52 -0.71 -4.21 11.90
C LEU A 52 -1.82 -3.91 12.90
N ALA A 53 -3.03 -4.43 12.66
CA ALA A 53 -4.15 -4.27 13.59
C ALA A 53 -3.84 -4.87 14.97
N ASP A 54 -3.26 -6.07 15.01
CA ASP A 54 -2.88 -6.75 16.25
C ASP A 54 -1.80 -5.96 17.00
N ALA A 55 -0.80 -5.41 16.29
CA ALA A 55 0.23 -4.57 16.90
C ALA A 55 -0.36 -3.31 17.54
N VAL A 56 -1.33 -2.66 16.88
CA VAL A 56 -2.03 -1.49 17.43
C VAL A 56 -2.92 -1.88 18.61
N GLU A 57 -3.67 -2.97 18.49
CA GLU A 57 -4.58 -3.44 19.55
C GLU A 57 -3.79 -3.86 20.80
N SER A 58 -2.59 -4.40 20.63
CA SER A 58 -1.71 -4.74 21.76
C SER A 58 -1.23 -3.51 22.54
N LEU A 59 -1.14 -2.32 21.91
CA LEU A 59 -0.83 -1.08 22.63
C LEU A 59 -1.96 -0.68 23.58
N LYS A 60 -3.20 -1.09 23.27
CA LYS A 60 -4.40 -0.81 24.07
C LYS A 60 -4.59 -1.82 25.20
N HIS A 61 -4.32 -3.11 24.96
CA HIS A 61 -4.59 -4.18 25.94
C HIS A 61 -3.38 -4.56 26.78
N GLY A 62 -2.16 -4.18 26.37
CA GLY A 62 -0.95 -4.50 27.11
C GLY A 62 -0.48 -5.96 26.95
N ASP A 63 -0.99 -6.68 25.95
CA ASP A 63 -0.62 -8.08 25.66
C ASP A 63 0.88 -8.24 25.33
N GLN A 64 1.53 -7.15 24.91
CA GLN A 64 2.97 -7.05 24.75
C GLN A 64 3.47 -5.70 25.27
N CYS A 65 4.77 -5.60 25.55
CA CYS A 65 5.33 -4.31 25.96
C CYS A 65 5.23 -3.29 24.80
N ALA A 66 4.98 -2.03 25.15
CA ALA A 66 4.75 -0.97 24.16
C ALA A 66 5.86 -0.85 23.12
N LYS A 67 7.12 -1.11 23.52
CA LYS A 67 8.27 -1.12 22.60
C LYS A 67 8.11 -2.17 21.49
N CYS A 68 7.73 -3.40 21.84
CA CYS A 68 7.58 -4.49 20.86
C CYS A 68 6.40 -4.23 19.92
N ALA A 69 5.28 -3.76 20.44
CA ALA A 69 4.11 -3.40 19.63
C ALA A 69 4.43 -2.27 18.63
N VAL A 70 5.08 -1.19 19.09
CA VAL A 70 5.52 -0.10 18.21
C VAL A 70 6.51 -0.61 17.16
N GLN A 71 7.49 -1.44 17.55
CA GLN A 71 8.47 -1.98 16.61
C GLN A 71 7.81 -2.87 15.55
N ALA A 72 6.83 -3.70 15.93
CA ALA A 72 6.07 -4.53 14.99
C ALA A 72 5.30 -3.65 13.98
N ALA A 73 4.55 -2.66 14.47
CA ALA A 73 3.81 -1.73 13.61
C ALA A 73 4.75 -0.98 12.65
N VAL A 74 5.87 -0.45 13.14
CA VAL A 74 6.86 0.27 12.31
C VAL A 74 7.47 -0.65 11.26
N SER A 75 7.78 -1.90 11.60
CA SER A 75 8.34 -2.86 10.64
C SER A 75 7.37 -3.13 9.48
N ILE A 76 6.08 -3.31 9.77
CA ILE A 76 5.05 -3.56 8.76
C ILE A 76 4.89 -2.32 7.85
N ILE A 77 4.85 -1.13 8.44
CA ILE A 77 4.78 0.14 7.69
C ILE A 77 6.04 0.34 6.81
N ALA A 78 7.22 -0.02 7.32
CA ALA A 78 8.46 0.10 6.56
C ALA A 78 8.48 -0.84 5.34
N SER A 79 8.04 -2.09 5.50
CA SER A 79 7.86 -3.04 4.39
C SER A 79 6.91 -2.48 3.33
N PHE A 80 5.81 -1.83 3.75
CA PHE A 80 4.89 -1.17 2.84
C PHE A 80 5.58 -0.12 1.97
N VAL A 81 6.31 0.79 2.62
CA VAL A 81 7.04 1.86 1.92
C VAL A 81 8.04 1.27 0.92
N GLN A 82 8.78 0.23 1.32
CA GLN A 82 9.77 -0.43 0.46
C GLN A 82 9.14 -1.05 -0.79
N GLU A 83 7.96 -1.65 -0.67
CA GLU A 83 7.23 -2.22 -1.80
C GLU A 83 6.66 -1.16 -2.72
N VAL A 84 6.18 -0.02 -2.20
CA VAL A 84 5.79 1.13 -3.02
C VAL A 84 6.99 1.60 -3.87
N TYR A 85 8.18 1.68 -3.26
CA TYR A 85 9.40 2.01 -3.99
C TYR A 85 9.76 0.96 -5.04
N THR A 86 9.55 -0.32 -4.73
CA THR A 86 9.86 -1.45 -5.62
C THR A 86 8.89 -1.52 -6.79
N ALA A 87 7.59 -1.37 -6.55
CA ALA A 87 6.55 -1.26 -7.58
C ALA A 87 6.88 -0.14 -8.56
N LYS A 88 7.31 1.03 -8.06
CA LYS A 88 7.76 2.15 -8.89
C LYS A 88 8.98 1.81 -9.76
N LYS A 89 9.91 0.97 -9.28
CA LYS A 89 11.12 0.56 -10.00
C LYS A 89 10.88 -0.61 -10.98
N SER A 90 9.88 -1.45 -10.73
CA SER A 90 9.64 -2.71 -11.46
C SER A 90 9.26 -2.57 -12.93
N GLY A 91 9.11 -1.35 -13.45
CA GLY A 91 8.71 -1.11 -14.85
C GLY A 91 7.21 -1.30 -15.12
N LYS A 92 6.48 -2.02 -14.25
CA LYS A 92 5.07 -2.41 -14.43
C LYS A 92 4.04 -1.27 -14.45
N LEU A 93 4.40 -0.10 -13.93
CA LEU A 93 3.54 1.09 -13.89
C LEU A 93 3.82 2.01 -15.09
N SER A 94 2.76 2.64 -15.62
CA SER A 94 2.92 3.69 -16.64
C SER A 94 3.75 4.87 -16.11
N LYS A 95 4.26 5.72 -17.01
CA LYS A 95 4.98 6.94 -16.62
C LYS A 95 4.08 7.89 -15.81
N GLU A 96 2.82 7.98 -16.21
CA GLU A 96 1.78 8.78 -15.59
C GLU A 96 1.48 8.26 -14.18
N ASP A 97 1.20 6.96 -14.04
CA ASP A 97 0.94 6.31 -12.75
C ASP A 97 2.13 6.39 -11.81
N LYS A 98 3.36 6.25 -12.31
CA LYS A 98 4.58 6.43 -11.51
C LYS A 98 4.71 7.85 -10.98
N LYS A 99 4.31 8.86 -11.75
CA LYS A 99 4.36 10.26 -11.35
C LYS A 99 3.27 10.54 -10.31
N ALA A 100 2.05 10.07 -10.54
CA ALA A 100 0.93 10.20 -9.62
C ALA A 100 1.20 9.52 -8.28
N LEU A 101 1.63 8.25 -8.30
CA LEU A 101 2.01 7.52 -7.10
C LEU A 101 3.14 8.21 -6.32
N LYS A 102 4.12 8.79 -7.03
CA LYS A 102 5.20 9.55 -6.39
C LYS A 102 4.70 10.82 -5.72
N SER A 103 3.76 11.56 -6.32
CA SER A 103 3.16 12.73 -5.67
C SER A 103 2.34 12.33 -4.46
N GLU A 104 1.50 11.29 -4.56
CA GLU A 104 0.68 10.81 -3.44
C GLU A 104 1.55 10.40 -2.23
N VAL A 105 2.59 9.60 -2.46
CA VAL A 105 3.55 9.22 -1.39
C VAL A 105 4.24 10.44 -0.79
N LYS A 106 4.63 11.40 -1.62
CA LYS A 106 5.32 12.62 -1.16
C LYS A 106 4.39 13.46 -0.29
N ASP A 107 3.12 13.58 -0.66
CA ASP A 107 2.15 14.36 0.08
C ASP A 107 1.83 13.73 1.44
N ILE A 108 1.68 12.41 1.51
CA ILE A 108 1.56 11.69 2.79
C ILE A 108 2.79 11.92 3.67
N MET A 109 3.99 11.74 3.11
CA MET A 109 5.23 11.92 3.87
C MET A 109 5.40 13.37 4.37
N ARG A 110 4.93 14.34 3.59
CA ARG A 110 4.92 15.76 3.98
C ARG A 110 3.92 16.04 5.09
N GLY A 111 2.73 15.43 5.04
CA GLY A 111 1.73 15.46 6.12
C GLY A 111 2.32 14.93 7.42
N MET A 112 2.87 13.71 7.40
CA MET A 112 3.49 13.07 8.56
C MET A 112 4.66 13.88 9.13
N LYS A 113 5.51 14.45 8.27
CA LYS A 113 6.59 15.36 8.71
C LYS A 113 6.05 16.64 9.35
N GLY A 114 4.92 17.15 8.87
CA GLY A 114 4.22 18.29 9.45
C GLY A 114 3.76 18.00 10.87
N GLU A 115 3.11 16.86 11.07
CA GLU A 115 2.62 16.40 12.37
C GLU A 115 3.76 16.16 13.37
N ILE A 116 4.84 15.49 12.96
CA ILE A 116 6.01 15.28 13.83
C ILE A 116 6.61 16.62 14.27
N LYS A 117 6.67 17.60 13.36
CA LYS A 117 7.15 18.95 13.71
C LYS A 117 6.21 19.67 14.65
N ALA A 118 4.90 19.52 14.48
CA ALA A 118 3.90 20.10 15.38
C ALA A 118 4.04 19.50 16.79
N GLN A 119 4.01 18.18 16.91
CA GLN A 119 4.22 17.50 18.19
C GLN A 119 5.55 17.88 18.84
N LYS A 120 6.64 17.96 18.07
CA LYS A 120 7.94 18.41 18.60
C LYS A 120 7.89 19.83 19.18
N LYS A 121 7.13 20.73 18.55
CA LYS A 121 6.92 22.08 19.11
C LYS A 121 6.11 22.00 20.40
N ASP A 122 5.03 21.23 20.42
CA ASP A 122 4.19 21.05 21.62
C ASP A 122 4.99 20.48 22.80
N PHE A 123 5.87 19.51 22.56
CA PHE A 123 6.79 18.97 23.57
C PHE A 123 7.84 19.97 24.06
N LYS A 124 8.28 20.90 23.20
CA LYS A 124 9.24 21.95 23.58
C LYS A 124 8.59 23.12 24.32
N SER A 125 7.28 23.30 24.15
CA SER A 125 6.47 24.33 24.79
C SER A 125 5.84 23.89 26.12
N ARG A 126 5.96 22.60 26.48
CA ARG A 126 5.65 22.06 27.82
C ARG A 126 6.90 22.03 28.68
#